data_AF-A0A2N2MGZ3-F1
#
_entry.id   AF-A0A2N2MGZ3-F1
#
_cell.length_a   1.000
_cell.length_b   1.000
_cell.length_c   1.000
_cell.angle_alpha   90.00
_cell.angle_beta   90.00
_cell.angle_gamma   90.00
#
_symmetry.space_group_name_H-M   'P 1'
#
loop_
_entity.id
_entity.type
_entity.pdbx_description
1 polymer ?
#
loop_
_entity_poly.entity_id
_entity_poly.type
_entity_poly.pdbx_seq_one_letter_code
_entity_poly.pdbx_strand_id
1 'polypeptide(L)'
;MNDFLEFLNTADTESLQKTPGVSPALAERIIAARPFASLEDCRRVSGLGEKLIQRLQDSFQGTIAMSEETSLVPSPSPEPESVPSRPELAPKPQSNFGQRLGRAFVGFLKFLLTLFIILVILGGIGAGLYFGLPYLYQVYVVPVNQNTARIADVAHQQARDVLALQAEIDLLKERDMQFETQLATIETAIETHTTSLARLDEMQAKLDLAANQEREGLNAELSRQIELTRAIELLSRARLYLSQSNFGQARLDVQSARDLLTGLRVEFPADKLASLDAVLSRLDLVLGNLPDFPVIAVDDLNIAWNLLVLGLPETGATP
;
A
#
# COMPACT_ATOMS: atom_id res chain seq x y z
N MET A 1 -12.11 11.74 -30.90
CA MET A 1 -11.71 11.43 -29.49
C MET A 1 -12.26 10.06 -29.08
N ASN A 2 -13.55 9.77 -29.35
CA ASN A 2 -14.15 8.46 -29.09
C ASN A 2 -13.47 7.33 -29.88
N ASP A 3 -12.99 7.62 -31.09
CA ASP A 3 -12.35 6.69 -32.04
C ASP A 3 -11.13 5.96 -31.43
N PHE A 4 -10.38 6.65 -30.56
CA PHE A 4 -9.24 6.07 -29.83
C PHE A 4 -9.68 5.14 -28.69
N LEU A 5 -10.78 5.46 -28.00
CA LEU A 5 -11.37 4.58 -26.98
C LEU A 5 -12.01 3.34 -27.62
N GLU A 6 -12.62 3.49 -28.80
CA GLU A 6 -13.13 2.37 -29.59
C GLU A 6 -11.99 1.46 -30.06
N PHE A 7 -10.89 2.03 -30.57
CA PHE A 7 -9.67 1.28 -30.88
C PHE A 7 -9.10 0.53 -29.67
N LEU A 8 -8.93 1.19 -28.51
CA LEU A 8 -8.40 0.53 -27.30
C LEU A 8 -9.30 -0.61 -26.78
N ASN A 9 -10.62 -0.54 -26.99
CA ASN A 9 -11.57 -1.58 -26.61
C ASN A 9 -11.68 -2.73 -27.63
N THR A 10 -11.42 -2.49 -28.92
CA THR A 10 -11.64 -3.46 -30.00
C THR A 10 -10.37 -4.07 -30.60
N ALA A 11 -9.22 -3.39 -30.51
CA ALA A 11 -7.97 -3.84 -31.14
C ALA A 11 -7.48 -5.20 -30.62
N ASP A 12 -6.80 -5.95 -31.48
CA ASP A 12 -6.09 -7.18 -31.13
C ASP A 12 -4.67 -6.89 -30.59
N THR A 13 -4.00 -7.93 -30.07
CA THR A 13 -2.63 -7.84 -29.55
C THR A 13 -1.64 -7.30 -30.57
N GLU A 14 -1.80 -7.64 -31.85
CA GLU A 14 -0.92 -7.21 -32.93
C GLU A 14 -1.14 -5.75 -33.32
N SER A 15 -2.39 -5.27 -33.42
CA SER A 15 -2.65 -3.86 -33.74
C SER A 15 -2.24 -2.93 -32.60
N LEU A 16 -2.36 -3.37 -31.34
CA LEU A 16 -1.81 -2.63 -30.20
C LEU A 16 -0.28 -2.51 -30.29
N GLN A 17 0.43 -3.59 -30.62
CA GLN A 17 1.91 -3.59 -30.75
C GLN A 17 2.43 -2.74 -31.93
N LYS A 18 1.62 -2.52 -32.97
CA LYS A 18 1.97 -1.62 -34.09
C LYS A 18 1.99 -0.14 -33.67
N THR A 19 1.44 0.21 -32.50
CA THR A 19 1.47 1.59 -31.99
C THR A 19 2.77 1.91 -31.23
N PRO A 20 3.40 3.08 -31.45
CA PRO A 20 4.72 3.38 -30.92
C PRO A 20 4.69 3.53 -29.39
N GLY A 21 5.39 2.62 -28.70
CA GLY A 21 5.52 2.63 -27.23
C GLY A 21 4.69 1.58 -26.50
N VAL A 22 3.89 0.76 -27.19
CA VAL A 22 3.19 -0.39 -26.59
C VAL A 22 4.05 -1.65 -26.73
N SER A 23 4.52 -2.18 -25.60
CA SER A 23 5.18 -3.49 -25.55
C SER A 23 4.15 -4.63 -25.54
N PRO A 24 4.52 -5.88 -25.90
CA PRO A 24 3.60 -7.03 -25.85
C PRO A 24 2.94 -7.20 -24.47
N ALA A 25 3.74 -7.10 -23.41
CA ALA A 25 3.27 -7.16 -22.02
C ALA A 25 2.39 -5.94 -21.60
N LEU A 26 2.41 -4.83 -22.34
CA LEU A 26 1.45 -3.74 -22.15
C LEU A 26 0.15 -4.00 -22.92
N ALA A 27 0.23 -4.54 -24.15
CA ALA A 27 -0.94 -4.92 -24.95
C ALA A 27 -1.82 -5.96 -24.23
N GLU A 28 -1.22 -7.00 -23.64
CA GLU A 28 -1.94 -7.99 -22.82
C GLU A 28 -2.66 -7.36 -21.62
N ARG A 29 -1.99 -6.43 -20.91
CA ARG A 29 -2.57 -5.71 -19.76
C ARG A 29 -3.70 -4.75 -20.17
N ILE A 30 -3.62 -4.14 -21.35
CA ILE A 30 -4.70 -3.33 -21.92
C ILE A 30 -5.92 -4.20 -22.22
N ILE A 31 -5.73 -5.38 -22.83
CA ILE A 31 -6.82 -6.30 -23.14
C ILE A 31 -7.49 -6.83 -21.87
N ALA A 32 -6.70 -7.20 -20.86
CA ALA A 32 -7.21 -7.71 -19.58
C ALA A 32 -8.01 -6.68 -18.75
N ALA A 33 -7.83 -5.38 -19.02
CA ALA A 33 -8.50 -4.29 -18.30
C ALA A 33 -9.70 -3.68 -19.05
N ARG A 34 -10.11 -4.26 -20.17
CA ARG A 34 -11.33 -3.86 -20.90
C ARG A 34 -12.60 -4.18 -20.10
N PRO A 35 -13.69 -3.41 -20.27
CA PRO A 35 -13.84 -2.25 -21.15
C PRO A 35 -13.48 -0.91 -20.47
N PHE A 36 -12.92 0.02 -21.24
CA PHE A 36 -12.66 1.40 -20.81
C PHE A 36 -13.82 2.31 -21.23
N ALA A 37 -14.43 3.03 -20.27
CA ALA A 37 -15.48 4.00 -20.53
C ALA A 37 -14.92 5.43 -20.79
N SER A 38 -13.72 5.71 -20.29
CA SER A 38 -13.07 7.03 -20.40
C SER A 38 -11.54 6.92 -20.58
N LEU A 39 -10.92 8.02 -21.01
CA LEU A 39 -9.45 8.15 -21.05
C LEU A 39 -8.83 8.09 -19.64
N GLU A 40 -9.60 8.42 -18.59
CA GLU A 40 -9.14 8.32 -17.20
C GLU A 40 -9.10 6.86 -16.71
N ASP A 41 -10.04 6.01 -17.14
CA ASP A 41 -10.02 4.57 -16.82
C ASP A 41 -8.77 3.88 -17.39
N CYS A 42 -8.29 4.33 -18.55
CA CYS A 42 -7.06 3.85 -19.17
C CYS A 42 -5.83 4.03 -18.24
N ARG A 43 -5.82 5.07 -17.39
CA ARG A 43 -4.73 5.35 -16.43
C ARG A 43 -4.63 4.30 -15.31
N ARG A 44 -5.66 3.47 -15.10
CA ARG A 44 -5.64 2.39 -14.11
C ARG A 44 -4.76 1.21 -14.55
N VAL A 45 -4.43 1.11 -15.84
CA VAL A 45 -3.54 0.07 -16.37
C VAL A 45 -2.09 0.40 -16.00
N SER A 46 -1.45 -0.49 -15.24
CA SER A 46 -0.04 -0.36 -14.87
C SER A 46 0.84 -0.18 -16.12
N GLY A 47 1.56 0.94 -16.19
CA GLY A 47 2.41 1.31 -17.33
C GLY A 47 1.76 2.23 -18.38
N LEU A 48 0.44 2.49 -18.34
CA LEU A 48 -0.24 3.38 -19.28
C LEU A 48 -0.41 4.79 -18.69
N GLY A 49 0.71 5.50 -18.53
CA GLY A 49 0.73 6.87 -18.01
C GLY A 49 0.20 7.92 -19.00
N GLU A 50 -0.22 9.07 -18.46
CA GLU A 50 -0.78 10.22 -19.20
C GLU A 50 0.08 10.66 -20.40
N LYS A 51 1.41 10.73 -20.22
CA LYS A 51 2.39 11.05 -21.29
C LYS A 51 2.48 9.99 -22.40
N LEU A 52 2.09 8.75 -22.13
CA LEU A 52 2.02 7.70 -23.15
C LEU A 52 0.65 7.72 -23.84
N ILE A 53 -0.44 7.92 -23.10
CA ILE A 53 -1.79 8.09 -23.67
C ILE A 53 -1.79 9.24 -24.69
N GLN A 54 -1.17 10.37 -24.36
CA GLN A 54 -1.07 11.53 -25.26
C GLN A 54 -0.28 11.21 -26.55
N ARG A 55 0.88 10.54 -26.44
CA ARG A 55 1.65 10.10 -27.63
C ARG A 55 0.92 9.05 -28.48
N LEU A 56 0.16 8.16 -27.85
CA LEU A 56 -0.65 7.16 -28.54
C LEU A 56 -1.82 7.81 -29.26
N GLN A 57 -2.43 8.85 -28.67
CA GLN A 57 -3.45 9.67 -29.33
C GLN A 57 -2.87 10.45 -30.53
N ASP A 58 -1.72 11.12 -30.34
CA ASP A 58 -1.04 11.89 -31.41
C ASP A 58 -0.62 10.98 -32.58
N SER A 59 -0.07 9.79 -32.29
CA SER A 59 0.33 8.81 -33.32
C SER A 59 -0.86 8.11 -33.99
N PHE A 60 -1.95 7.85 -33.26
CA PHE A 60 -3.20 7.34 -33.86
C PHE A 60 -3.79 8.35 -34.85
N GLN A 61 -3.83 9.64 -34.49
CA GLN A 61 -4.30 10.70 -35.39
C GLN A 61 -3.33 10.93 -36.57
N GLY A 62 -2.02 10.78 -36.37
CA GLY A 62 -1.03 10.77 -37.46
C GLY A 62 -1.12 9.56 -38.40
N THR A 63 -1.57 8.40 -37.92
CA THR A 63 -1.68 7.17 -38.72
C THR A 63 -2.89 7.21 -39.66
N ILE A 64 -4.02 7.80 -39.22
CA ILE A 64 -5.20 8.00 -40.08
C ILE A 64 -4.93 9.02 -41.21
N ALA A 65 -3.97 9.93 -41.02
CA ALA A 65 -3.57 10.91 -42.03
C ALA A 65 -2.60 10.37 -43.10
N MET A 66 -2.14 9.10 -43.00
CA MET A 66 -1.02 8.60 -43.81
C MET A 66 -1.35 7.20 -44.38
N SER A 67 -2.36 7.17 -45.26
CA SER A 67 -2.83 5.98 -46.00
C SER A 67 -3.14 6.26 -47.48
N GLU A 68 -2.58 7.34 -48.04
CA GLU A 68 -2.51 7.59 -49.49
C GLU A 68 -1.05 7.91 -49.87
N GLU A 69 -0.71 7.80 -51.17
CA GLU A 69 0.66 7.90 -51.74
C GLU A 69 1.60 6.76 -51.27
N THR A 70 1.56 5.55 -51.85
CA THR A 70 1.73 5.21 -53.29
C THR A 70 3.04 5.73 -53.89
N SER A 71 4.06 4.86 -53.83
CA SER A 71 4.99 4.53 -54.92
C SER A 71 5.85 5.64 -55.57
N LEU A 72 7.18 5.49 -55.52
CA LEU A 72 7.99 5.05 -56.68
C LEU A 72 9.52 5.13 -56.40
N VAL A 73 10.16 3.96 -56.39
CA VAL A 73 11.54 3.73 -56.86
C VAL A 73 11.33 2.99 -58.20
N PRO A 74 11.95 3.38 -59.35
CA PRO A 74 13.36 3.05 -59.56
C PRO A 74 14.21 3.94 -60.51
N SER A 75 15.53 3.76 -60.40
CA SER A 75 16.56 3.98 -61.43
C SER A 75 16.82 2.64 -62.15
N PRO A 76 17.03 2.56 -63.48
CA PRO A 76 18.37 2.64 -64.14
C PRO A 76 18.35 3.45 -65.48
N SER A 77 19.47 3.94 -66.08
CA SER A 77 20.61 3.27 -66.78
C SER A 77 20.22 2.39 -68.00
N PRO A 78 21.09 2.07 -69.00
CA PRO A 78 22.40 2.63 -69.42
C PRO A 78 22.60 2.72 -70.99
N GLU A 79 23.81 3.11 -71.45
CA GLU A 79 24.57 2.58 -72.64
C GLU A 79 23.95 2.53 -74.07
N PRO A 80 24.69 2.10 -75.13
CA PRO A 80 26.12 2.30 -75.48
C PRO A 80 26.30 2.77 -76.96
N GLU A 81 27.54 2.94 -77.45
CA GLU A 81 28.05 2.20 -78.64
C GLU A 81 29.55 2.47 -78.92
N SER A 82 30.18 1.59 -79.70
CA SER A 82 31.63 1.30 -79.66
C SER A 82 32.42 1.54 -80.96
N VAL A 83 33.70 1.94 -80.80
CA VAL A 83 34.95 1.36 -81.37
C VAL A 83 34.76 0.32 -82.52
N PRO A 84 35.54 0.29 -83.64
CA PRO A 84 36.99 0.56 -83.72
C PRO A 84 37.55 1.19 -85.03
N SER A 85 38.88 1.42 -85.11
CA SER A 85 39.74 0.90 -86.21
C SER A 85 41.24 1.25 -86.08
N ARG A 86 42.07 0.20 -86.09
CA ARG A 86 43.53 0.11 -86.38
C ARG A 86 43.68 -1.21 -87.20
N PRO A 87 44.82 -1.58 -87.84
CA PRO A 87 46.11 -0.89 -87.97
C PRO A 87 46.63 -0.96 -89.46
N GLU A 88 47.89 -0.80 -89.87
CA GLU A 88 49.19 -0.39 -89.27
C GLU A 88 50.12 0.07 -90.45
N LEU A 89 51.44 0.06 -90.21
CA LEU A 89 52.55 -0.05 -91.18
C LEU A 89 53.06 1.22 -91.90
N ALA A 90 54.39 1.33 -91.87
CA ALA A 90 55.27 2.37 -92.40
C ALA A 90 55.92 1.87 -93.74
N PRO A 91 56.99 2.45 -94.35
CA PRO A 91 57.83 3.60 -93.94
C PRO A 91 58.31 4.61 -95.04
N LYS A 92 59.03 5.66 -94.58
CA LYS A 92 60.13 6.50 -95.15
C LYS A 92 60.64 6.21 -96.60
N PRO A 93 61.20 7.21 -97.35
CA PRO A 93 62.22 8.18 -96.84
C PRO A 93 62.39 9.60 -97.48
N GLN A 94 62.97 10.52 -96.69
CA GLN A 94 63.85 11.68 -97.07
C GLN A 94 63.23 12.79 -98.01
N SER A 95 63.77 14.01 -98.17
CA SER A 95 65.06 14.61 -97.80
C SER A 95 65.00 16.13 -97.51
N ASN A 96 65.84 16.59 -96.56
CA ASN A 96 66.61 17.85 -96.53
C ASN A 96 66.13 19.12 -97.28
N PHE A 97 65.90 20.22 -96.55
CA PHE A 97 66.65 21.48 -96.74
C PHE A 97 66.61 22.37 -95.48
N GLY A 98 67.54 23.33 -95.35
CA GLY A 98 67.50 24.35 -94.26
C GLY A 98 68.41 24.12 -93.04
N GLN A 99 69.63 23.61 -93.24
CA GLN A 99 70.61 23.57 -92.15
C GLN A 99 71.23 24.94 -91.84
N ARG A 100 71.24 25.29 -90.54
CA ARG A 100 72.31 26.00 -89.81
C ARG A 100 72.63 27.45 -90.24
N LEU A 101 72.15 28.41 -89.43
CA LEU A 101 72.86 29.64 -89.05
C LEU A 101 72.36 30.05 -87.65
N GLY A 102 73.23 30.49 -86.73
CA GLY A 102 72.81 31.01 -85.40
C GLY A 102 73.00 30.11 -84.16
N ARG A 103 73.93 29.14 -84.16
CA ARG A 103 74.08 28.14 -83.07
C ARG A 103 74.62 28.67 -81.71
N ALA A 104 75.02 29.95 -81.62
CA ALA A 104 75.49 30.58 -80.38
C ALA A 104 74.41 31.42 -79.66
N PHE A 105 73.62 32.20 -80.39
CA PHE A 105 72.60 33.10 -79.81
C PHE A 105 71.42 32.33 -79.19
N VAL A 106 71.03 31.22 -79.81
CA VAL A 106 69.97 30.32 -79.32
C VAL A 106 70.35 29.66 -77.97
N GLY A 107 71.64 29.42 -77.72
CA GLY A 107 72.12 28.84 -76.47
C GLY A 107 71.93 29.79 -75.28
N PHE A 108 72.28 31.07 -75.47
CA PHE A 108 72.09 32.13 -74.47
C PHE A 108 70.61 32.36 -74.15
N LEU A 109 69.75 32.43 -75.18
CA LEU A 109 68.31 32.58 -74.99
C LEU A 109 67.68 31.38 -74.24
N LYS A 110 68.14 30.15 -74.52
CA LYS A 110 67.71 28.95 -73.77
C LYS A 110 68.18 28.97 -72.32
N PHE A 111 69.40 29.45 -72.05
CA PHE A 111 69.90 29.57 -70.68
C PHE A 111 69.08 30.59 -69.88
N LEU A 112 68.81 31.77 -70.46
CA LEU A 112 67.96 32.80 -69.84
C LEU A 112 66.54 32.28 -69.54
N LEU A 113 65.92 31.59 -70.50
CA LEU A 113 64.60 30.98 -70.33
C LEU A 113 64.61 29.92 -69.21
N THR A 114 65.66 29.11 -69.13
CA THR A 114 65.80 28.06 -68.11
C THR A 114 65.97 28.67 -66.72
N LEU A 115 66.79 29.73 -66.59
CA LEU A 115 66.94 30.50 -65.35
C LEU A 115 65.60 31.11 -64.89
N PHE A 116 64.85 31.70 -65.82
CA PHE A 116 63.52 32.25 -65.54
C PHE A 116 62.52 31.17 -65.08
N ILE A 117 62.49 30.01 -65.75
CA ILE A 117 61.66 28.87 -65.34
C ILE A 117 62.04 28.38 -63.93
N ILE A 118 63.33 28.26 -63.62
CA ILE A 118 63.80 27.88 -62.27
C ILE A 118 63.35 28.90 -61.22
N LEU A 119 63.44 30.21 -61.53
CA LEU A 119 63.01 31.28 -60.62
C LEU A 119 61.49 31.28 -60.42
N VAL A 120 60.70 31.04 -61.47
CA VAL A 120 59.24 30.85 -61.37
C VAL A 120 58.87 29.61 -60.57
N ILE A 121 59.58 28.48 -60.73
CA ILE A 121 59.37 27.27 -59.93
C ILE A 121 59.73 27.53 -58.46
N LEU A 122 60.86 28.18 -58.18
CA LEU A 122 61.30 28.48 -56.81
C LEU A 122 60.34 29.47 -56.12
N GLY A 123 59.87 30.48 -56.85
CA GLY A 123 58.83 31.40 -56.39
C GLY A 123 57.48 30.72 -56.17
N GLY A 124 57.10 29.78 -57.05
CA GLY A 124 55.89 28.97 -56.91
C GLY A 124 55.94 28.02 -55.71
N ILE A 125 57.09 27.40 -55.44
CA ILE A 125 57.33 26.59 -54.23
C ILE A 125 57.31 27.48 -52.98
N GLY A 126 57.95 28.65 -53.03
CA GLY A 126 57.92 29.63 -51.95
C GLY A 126 56.50 30.11 -51.61
N ALA A 127 55.70 30.45 -52.63
CA ALA A 127 54.29 30.78 -52.47
C ALA A 127 53.47 29.58 -51.97
N GLY A 128 53.71 28.38 -52.49
CA GLY A 128 53.05 27.15 -52.05
C GLY A 128 53.30 26.82 -50.58
N LEU A 129 54.53 27.03 -50.09
CA LEU A 129 54.85 26.89 -48.66
C LEU A 129 54.24 28.03 -47.83
N TYR A 130 54.36 29.28 -48.29
CA TYR A 130 53.86 30.46 -47.57
C TYR A 130 52.34 30.45 -47.40
N PHE A 131 51.57 30.04 -48.41
CA PHE A 131 50.11 29.91 -48.35
C PHE A 131 49.64 28.52 -47.86
N GLY A 132 50.39 27.46 -48.12
CA GLY A 132 50.02 26.09 -47.74
C GLY A 132 50.20 25.78 -46.25
N LEU A 133 51.26 26.27 -45.61
CA LEU A 133 51.48 26.09 -44.18
C LEU A 133 50.36 26.68 -43.30
N PRO A 134 49.91 27.93 -43.46
CA PRO A 134 48.80 28.47 -42.68
C PRO A 134 47.48 27.76 -42.96
N TYR A 135 47.25 27.30 -44.21
CA TYR A 135 46.06 26.52 -44.56
C TYR A 135 46.03 25.16 -43.84
N LEU A 136 47.13 24.41 -43.87
CA LEU A 136 47.23 23.13 -43.17
C LEU A 136 47.10 23.27 -41.65
N TYR A 137 47.66 24.34 -41.06
CA TYR A 137 47.51 24.63 -39.63
C TYR A 137 46.03 24.87 -39.25
N GLN A 138 45.30 25.64 -40.06
CA GLN A 138 43.87 25.89 -39.85
C GLN A 138 43.00 24.63 -40.05
N VAL A 139 43.29 23.82 -41.08
CA VAL A 139 42.48 22.64 -41.42
C VAL A 139 42.70 21.47 -40.47
N TYR A 140 43.91 21.28 -39.92
CA TYR A 140 44.24 20.09 -39.12
C TYR A 140 44.54 20.34 -37.65
N VAL A 141 45.24 21.43 -37.29
CA VAL A 141 45.70 21.64 -35.89
C VAL A 141 44.59 22.27 -35.04
N VAL A 142 43.87 23.25 -35.59
CA VAL A 142 42.76 23.94 -34.90
C VAL A 142 41.62 22.98 -34.48
N PRO A 143 41.06 22.11 -35.36
CA PRO A 143 39.96 21.23 -34.94
C PRO A 143 40.38 20.17 -33.92
N VAL A 144 41.64 19.71 -33.93
CA VAL A 144 42.14 18.77 -32.91
C VAL A 144 42.17 19.45 -31.53
N ASN A 145 42.65 20.70 -31.43
CA ASN A 145 42.63 21.45 -30.18
C ASN A 145 41.20 21.65 -29.64
N GLN A 146 40.23 21.93 -30.52
CA GLN A 146 38.81 22.04 -30.13
C GLN A 146 38.22 20.70 -29.68
N ASN A 147 38.58 19.59 -30.32
CA ASN A 147 38.15 18.26 -29.92
C ASN A 147 38.74 17.85 -28.56
N THR A 148 40.02 18.14 -28.30
CA THR A 148 40.66 17.89 -27.01
C THR A 148 39.99 18.69 -25.88
N ALA A 149 39.64 19.96 -26.12
CA ALA A 149 38.88 20.77 -25.17
C ALA A 149 37.49 20.15 -24.89
N ARG A 150 36.74 19.78 -25.93
CA ARG A 150 35.43 19.11 -25.79
C ARG A 150 35.51 17.78 -25.03
N ILE A 151 36.58 16.99 -25.24
CA ILE A 151 36.78 15.74 -24.50
C ILE A 151 37.03 16.02 -23.02
N ALA A 152 37.81 17.05 -22.68
CA ALA A 152 38.00 17.48 -21.30
C ALA A 152 36.68 17.97 -20.67
N ASP A 153 35.91 18.80 -21.37
CA ASP A 153 34.60 19.29 -20.90
C ASP A 153 33.61 18.14 -20.65
N VAL A 154 33.52 17.17 -21.57
CA VAL A 154 32.66 15.99 -21.42
C VAL A 154 33.15 15.09 -20.28
N ALA A 155 34.46 14.89 -20.11
CA ALA A 155 35.00 14.12 -18.99
C ALA A 155 34.72 14.81 -17.64
N HIS A 156 34.81 16.14 -17.57
CA HIS A 156 34.44 16.90 -16.39
C HIS A 156 32.93 16.88 -16.13
N GLN A 157 32.09 16.89 -17.16
CA GLN A 157 30.65 16.73 -17.03
C GLN A 157 30.30 15.33 -16.51
N GLN A 158 30.83 14.26 -17.11
CA GLN A 158 30.64 12.89 -16.64
C GLN A 158 31.09 12.70 -15.19
N ALA A 159 32.22 13.29 -14.78
CA ALA A 159 32.67 13.24 -13.40
C ALA A 159 31.69 13.96 -12.44
N ARG A 160 31.10 15.09 -12.84
CA ARG A 160 30.06 15.79 -12.06
C ARG A 160 28.77 14.98 -11.98
N ASP A 161 28.33 14.41 -13.10
CA ASP A 161 27.08 13.65 -13.18
C ASP A 161 27.17 12.37 -12.33
N VAL A 162 28.31 11.68 -12.34
CA VAL A 162 28.57 10.52 -11.46
C VAL A 162 28.58 10.93 -9.98
N LEU A 163 29.20 12.06 -9.63
CA LEU A 163 29.18 12.57 -8.24
C LEU A 163 27.78 13.02 -7.80
N ALA A 164 26.98 13.59 -8.70
CA ALA A 164 25.59 13.98 -8.42
C ALA A 164 24.70 12.76 -8.21
N LEU A 165 24.80 11.75 -9.08
CA LEU A 165 24.09 10.46 -8.93
C LEU A 165 24.51 9.74 -7.64
N GLN A 166 25.79 9.75 -7.29
CA GLN A 166 26.26 9.18 -6.02
C GLN A 166 25.62 9.90 -4.81
N ALA A 167 25.57 11.23 -4.84
CA ALA A 167 24.94 12.01 -3.78
C ALA A 167 23.41 11.78 -3.68
N GLU A 168 22.72 11.59 -4.81
CA GLU A 168 21.29 11.23 -4.82
C GLU A 168 21.07 9.81 -4.27
N ILE A 169 21.92 8.84 -4.65
CA ILE A 169 21.89 7.48 -4.11
C ILE A 169 22.12 7.47 -2.60
N ASP A 170 23.07 8.26 -2.09
CA ASP A 170 23.36 8.32 -0.66
C ASP A 170 22.25 9.04 0.13
N LEU A 171 21.59 10.04 -0.47
CA LEU A 171 20.37 10.64 0.08
C LEU A 171 19.20 9.65 0.13
N LEU A 172 19.01 8.85 -0.93
CA LEU A 172 17.97 7.81 -0.97
C LEU A 172 18.19 6.76 0.12
N LYS A 173 19.42 6.25 0.27
CA LYS A 173 19.78 5.32 1.37
C LYS A 173 19.50 5.91 2.76
N GLU A 174 19.82 7.17 2.97
CA GLU A 174 19.53 7.86 4.24
C GLU A 174 18.01 7.92 4.50
N ARG A 175 17.21 8.20 3.48
CA ARG A 175 15.74 8.17 3.59
C ARG A 175 15.20 6.76 3.84
N ASP A 176 15.78 5.74 3.22
CA ASP A 176 15.40 4.34 3.43
C ASP A 176 15.72 3.91 4.87
N MET A 177 16.91 4.22 5.40
CA MET A 177 17.26 3.98 6.82
C MET A 177 16.33 4.73 7.79
N GLN A 178 15.92 5.96 7.45
CA GLN A 178 14.94 6.71 8.24
C GLN A 178 13.56 6.06 8.21
N PHE A 179 13.10 5.53 7.07
CA PHE A 179 11.85 4.78 6.98
C PHE A 179 11.91 3.45 7.73
N GLU A 180 13.00 2.68 7.63
CA GLU A 180 13.21 1.47 8.44
C GLU A 180 13.16 1.77 9.94
N THR A 181 13.80 2.86 10.37
CA THR A 181 13.76 3.32 11.77
C THR A 181 12.33 3.69 12.19
N GLN A 182 11.59 4.43 11.35
CA GLN A 182 10.20 4.77 11.63
C GLN A 182 9.31 3.53 11.73
N LEU A 183 9.46 2.57 10.82
CA LEU A 183 8.73 1.29 10.86
C LEU A 183 9.03 0.52 12.16
N ALA A 184 10.28 0.43 12.60
CA ALA A 184 10.63 -0.19 13.88
C ALA A 184 10.01 0.53 15.09
N THR A 185 9.95 1.88 15.08
CA THR A 185 9.27 2.64 16.15
C THR A 185 7.74 2.46 16.12
N ILE A 186 7.15 2.28 14.94
CA ILE A 186 5.71 2.02 14.79
C ILE A 186 5.38 0.60 15.26
N GLU A 187 6.18 -0.40 14.92
CA GLU A 187 5.97 -1.79 15.35
C GLU A 187 6.02 -1.91 16.88
N THR A 188 7.05 -1.34 17.51
CA THR A 188 7.15 -1.31 18.99
C THR A 188 6.02 -0.49 19.65
N ALA A 189 5.53 0.56 18.99
CA ALA A 189 4.32 1.26 19.44
C ALA A 189 3.06 0.36 19.32
N ILE A 190 2.92 -0.42 18.25
CA ILE A 190 1.80 -1.37 18.07
C ILE A 190 1.85 -2.48 19.11
N GLU A 191 3.02 -3.04 19.43
CA GLU A 191 3.18 -4.04 20.49
C GLU A 191 2.78 -3.49 21.87
N THR A 192 3.26 -2.28 22.21
CA THR A 192 2.93 -1.62 23.48
C THR A 192 1.45 -1.24 23.56
N HIS A 193 0.84 -0.77 22.47
CA HIS A 193 -0.60 -0.55 22.42
C HIS A 193 -1.40 -1.84 22.55
N THR A 194 -1.01 -2.91 21.85
CA THR A 194 -1.67 -4.23 21.92
C THR A 194 -1.65 -4.81 23.34
N THR A 195 -0.50 -4.75 24.03
CA THR A 195 -0.40 -5.17 25.43
C THR A 195 -1.20 -4.28 26.39
N SER A 196 -1.31 -2.97 26.11
CA SER A 196 -2.15 -2.05 26.89
C SER A 196 -3.65 -2.34 26.73
N LEU A 197 -4.10 -2.67 25.50
CA LEU A 197 -5.49 -3.05 25.22
C LEU A 197 -5.85 -4.37 25.89
N ALA A 198 -5.01 -5.40 25.76
CA ALA A 198 -5.23 -6.68 26.45
C ALA A 198 -5.33 -6.53 27.98
N ARG A 199 -4.57 -5.59 28.57
CA ARG A 199 -4.65 -5.25 30.00
C ARG A 199 -5.93 -4.50 30.36
N LEU A 200 -6.44 -3.63 29.48
CA LEU A 200 -7.74 -2.97 29.66
C LEU A 200 -8.88 -3.98 29.60
N ASP A 201 -8.86 -4.91 28.63
CA ASP A 201 -9.85 -5.99 28.51
C ASP A 201 -9.84 -6.90 29.77
N GLU A 202 -8.66 -7.24 30.29
CA GLU A 202 -8.54 -8.03 31.53
C GLU A 202 -9.10 -7.28 32.75
N MET A 203 -8.87 -5.97 32.86
CA MET A 203 -9.43 -5.14 33.93
C MET A 203 -10.95 -4.99 33.79
N GLN A 204 -11.46 -4.82 32.57
CA GLN A 204 -12.89 -4.77 32.30
C GLN A 204 -13.56 -6.09 32.69
N ALA A 205 -13.02 -7.24 32.25
CA ALA A 205 -13.55 -8.55 32.62
C ALA A 205 -13.59 -8.79 34.14
N LYS A 206 -12.59 -8.29 34.88
CA LYS A 206 -12.58 -8.33 36.36
C LYS A 206 -13.64 -7.43 36.99
N LEU A 207 -13.83 -6.22 36.45
CA LEU A 207 -14.86 -5.28 36.92
C LEU A 207 -16.27 -5.81 36.64
N ASP A 208 -16.51 -6.36 35.44
CA ASP A 208 -17.79 -6.95 35.06
C ASP A 208 -18.12 -8.18 35.93
N LEU A 209 -17.12 -9.02 36.23
CA LEU A 209 -17.30 -10.16 37.14
C LEU A 209 -17.59 -9.69 38.58
N ALA A 210 -16.84 -8.72 39.11
CA ALA A 210 -17.08 -8.17 40.44
C ALA A 210 -18.45 -7.50 40.56
N ALA A 211 -18.86 -6.69 39.58
CA ALA A 211 -20.15 -6.02 39.55
C ALA A 211 -21.32 -7.00 39.43
N ASN A 212 -21.17 -8.09 38.66
CA ASN A 212 -22.18 -9.14 38.60
C ASN A 212 -22.28 -9.90 39.94
N GLN A 213 -21.14 -10.27 40.55
CA GLN A 213 -21.12 -10.91 41.88
C GLN A 213 -21.76 -10.04 42.97
N GLU A 214 -21.44 -8.74 43.00
CA GLU A 214 -22.04 -7.79 43.94
C GLU A 214 -23.55 -7.68 43.70
N ARG A 215 -23.98 -7.53 42.45
CA ARG A 215 -25.41 -7.46 42.10
C ARG A 215 -26.17 -8.74 42.43
N GLU A 216 -25.58 -9.91 42.19
CA GLU A 216 -26.17 -11.21 42.56
C GLU A 216 -26.28 -11.36 44.07
N GLY A 217 -25.22 -11.00 44.82
CA GLY A 217 -25.24 -10.99 46.28
C GLY A 217 -26.27 -10.03 46.89
N LEU A 218 -26.36 -8.80 46.37
CA LEU A 218 -27.36 -7.81 46.77
C LEU A 218 -28.80 -8.27 46.44
N ASN A 219 -29.01 -8.88 45.26
CA ASN A 219 -30.32 -9.40 44.87
C ASN A 219 -30.75 -10.60 45.74
N ALA A 220 -29.82 -11.51 46.07
CA ALA A 220 -30.07 -12.63 46.97
C ALA A 220 -30.40 -12.13 48.39
N GLU A 221 -29.60 -11.19 48.93
CA GLU A 221 -29.83 -10.60 50.25
C GLU A 221 -31.18 -9.84 50.32
N LEU A 222 -31.52 -9.06 49.29
CA LEU A 222 -32.81 -8.37 49.20
C LEU A 222 -33.98 -9.37 49.12
N SER A 223 -33.84 -10.43 48.33
CA SER A 223 -34.87 -11.48 48.23
C SER A 223 -35.08 -12.18 49.58
N ARG A 224 -33.99 -12.53 50.25
CA ARG A 224 -33.98 -13.10 51.62
C ARG A 224 -34.68 -12.20 52.63
N GLN A 225 -34.42 -10.88 52.61
CA GLN A 225 -35.10 -9.91 53.47
C GLN A 225 -36.60 -9.79 53.17
N ILE A 226 -37.00 -9.80 51.90
CA ILE A 226 -38.41 -9.74 51.48
C ILE A 226 -39.16 -10.99 51.95
N GLU A 227 -38.59 -12.18 51.80
CA GLU A 227 -39.22 -13.44 52.19
C GLU A 227 -39.34 -13.59 53.71
N LEU A 228 -38.32 -13.16 54.48
CA LEU A 228 -38.41 -13.06 55.94
C LEU A 228 -39.52 -12.10 56.37
N THR A 229 -39.61 -10.92 55.74
CA THR A 229 -40.65 -9.93 56.03
C THR A 229 -42.04 -10.50 55.73
N ARG A 230 -42.20 -11.22 54.61
CA ARG A 230 -43.44 -11.93 54.25
C ARG A 230 -43.79 -13.02 55.26
N ALA A 231 -42.81 -13.79 55.75
CA ALA A 231 -43.04 -14.81 56.77
C ALA A 231 -43.49 -14.18 58.10
N ILE A 232 -42.85 -13.09 58.55
CA ILE A 232 -43.25 -12.34 59.75
C ILE A 232 -44.68 -11.79 59.61
N GLU A 233 -45.05 -11.26 58.45
CA GLU A 233 -46.42 -10.76 58.19
C GLU A 233 -47.46 -11.89 58.22
N LEU A 234 -47.20 -13.02 57.57
CA LEU A 234 -48.08 -14.20 57.62
C LEU A 234 -48.26 -14.72 59.05
N LEU A 235 -47.20 -14.79 59.86
CA LEU A 235 -47.30 -15.19 61.26
C LEU A 235 -48.04 -14.14 62.10
N SER A 236 -47.88 -12.86 61.81
CA SER A 236 -48.63 -11.77 62.46
C SER A 236 -50.13 -11.87 62.16
N ARG A 237 -50.49 -12.19 60.91
CA ARG A 237 -51.88 -12.46 60.48
C ARG A 237 -52.43 -13.74 61.09
N ALA A 238 -51.64 -14.81 61.18
CA ALA A 238 -52.03 -16.04 61.88
C ALA A 238 -52.35 -15.78 63.36
N ARG A 239 -51.55 -14.98 64.07
CA ARG A 239 -51.81 -14.58 65.47
C ARG A 239 -53.14 -13.83 65.61
N LEU A 240 -53.47 -12.96 64.65
CA LEU A 240 -54.76 -12.27 64.58
C LEU A 240 -55.92 -13.26 64.31
N TYR A 241 -55.73 -14.25 63.44
CA TYR A 241 -56.75 -15.28 63.22
C TYR A 241 -56.94 -16.20 64.44
N LEU A 242 -55.90 -16.52 65.21
CA LEU A 242 -56.03 -17.27 66.45
C LEU A 242 -56.82 -16.49 67.52
N SER A 243 -56.61 -15.18 67.66
CA SER A 243 -57.39 -14.35 68.60
C SER A 243 -58.86 -14.18 68.17
N GLN A 244 -59.15 -14.32 66.88
CA GLN A 244 -60.51 -14.37 66.32
C GLN A 244 -61.14 -15.79 66.31
N SER A 245 -60.48 -16.80 66.89
CA SER A 245 -60.89 -18.21 66.85
C SER A 245 -61.02 -18.81 65.43
N ASN A 246 -60.36 -18.23 64.43
CA ASN A 246 -60.36 -18.68 63.04
C ASN A 246 -59.17 -19.62 62.75
N PHE A 247 -59.21 -20.80 63.36
CA PHE A 247 -58.09 -21.76 63.33
C PHE A 247 -57.75 -22.29 61.94
N GLY A 248 -58.72 -22.33 61.01
CA GLY A 248 -58.49 -22.77 59.63
C GLY A 248 -57.61 -21.79 58.84
N GLN A 249 -57.92 -20.50 58.89
CA GLN A 249 -57.10 -19.46 58.25
C GLN A 249 -55.74 -19.31 58.94
N ALA A 250 -55.70 -19.39 60.28
CA ALA A 250 -54.44 -19.40 61.03
C ALA A 250 -53.52 -20.56 60.59
N ARG A 251 -54.05 -21.77 60.44
CA ARG A 251 -53.29 -22.94 59.99
C ARG A 251 -52.74 -22.78 58.56
N LEU A 252 -53.52 -22.18 57.64
CA LEU A 252 -53.07 -21.89 56.27
C LEU A 252 -51.94 -20.87 56.23
N ASP A 253 -52.02 -19.81 57.05
CA ASP A 253 -50.97 -18.79 57.15
C ASP A 253 -49.68 -19.34 57.77
N VAL A 254 -49.79 -20.16 58.82
CA VAL A 254 -48.64 -20.84 59.44
C VAL A 254 -47.98 -21.80 58.46
N GLN A 255 -48.76 -22.59 57.70
CA GLN A 255 -48.24 -23.46 56.65
C GLN A 255 -47.52 -22.65 55.56
N SER A 256 -48.12 -21.57 55.09
CA SER A 256 -47.52 -20.69 54.07
C SER A 256 -46.22 -20.05 54.54
N ALA A 257 -46.16 -19.60 55.81
CA ALA A 257 -44.94 -19.07 56.41
C ALA A 257 -43.85 -20.15 56.55
N ARG A 258 -44.22 -21.35 57.01
CA ARG A 258 -43.33 -22.51 57.13
C ARG A 258 -42.73 -22.92 55.78
N ASP A 259 -43.52 -22.94 54.72
CA ASP A 259 -43.06 -23.35 53.39
C ASP A 259 -42.09 -22.32 52.79
N LEU A 260 -42.34 -21.01 52.98
CA LEU A 260 -41.37 -19.95 52.63
C LEU A 260 -40.06 -20.09 53.41
N LEU A 261 -40.12 -20.26 54.73
CA LEU A 261 -38.95 -20.44 55.59
C LEU A 261 -38.19 -21.75 55.27
N THR A 262 -38.87 -22.76 54.75
CA THR A 262 -38.25 -24.01 54.29
C THR A 262 -37.50 -23.81 52.96
N GLY A 263 -38.04 -23.00 52.04
CA GLY A 263 -37.34 -22.60 50.80
C GLY A 263 -36.06 -21.81 51.09
N LEU A 264 -36.16 -20.80 51.97
CA LEU A 264 -35.05 -19.97 52.42
C LEU A 264 -33.86 -20.76 53.00
N ARG A 265 -34.08 -21.98 53.50
CA ARG A 265 -33.05 -22.82 54.15
C ARG A 265 -31.86 -23.16 53.23
N VAL A 266 -32.05 -23.14 51.92
CA VAL A 266 -30.98 -23.42 50.94
C VAL A 266 -30.05 -22.21 50.72
N GLU A 267 -30.56 -20.99 50.92
CA GLU A 267 -29.87 -19.73 50.63
C GLU A 267 -29.38 -19.01 51.90
N PHE A 268 -29.63 -19.59 53.07
CA PHE A 268 -29.33 -18.98 54.37
C PHE A 268 -27.90 -19.28 54.87
N PRO A 269 -27.21 -18.30 55.49
CA PRO A 269 -25.90 -18.52 56.12
C PRO A 269 -25.94 -19.59 57.21
N ALA A 270 -24.90 -20.44 57.26
CA ALA A 270 -24.81 -21.58 58.18
C ALA A 270 -25.03 -21.20 59.66
N ASP A 271 -24.50 -20.05 60.08
CA ASP A 271 -24.57 -19.52 61.46
C ASP A 271 -25.99 -19.14 61.91
N LYS A 272 -26.96 -19.11 60.98
CA LYS A 272 -28.38 -18.81 61.22
C LYS A 272 -29.32 -19.97 60.89
N LEU A 273 -28.81 -21.08 60.33
CA LEU A 273 -29.63 -22.25 59.99
C LEU A 273 -30.22 -22.92 61.24
N ALA A 274 -29.45 -23.02 62.32
CA ALA A 274 -29.91 -23.67 63.55
C ALA A 274 -31.04 -22.88 64.26
N SER A 275 -31.02 -21.54 64.20
CA SER A 275 -32.10 -20.70 64.72
C SER A 275 -33.32 -20.70 63.80
N LEU A 276 -33.15 -20.79 62.47
CA LEU A 276 -34.24 -21.01 61.52
C LEU A 276 -34.90 -22.38 61.70
N ASP A 277 -34.12 -23.45 61.90
CA ASP A 277 -34.63 -24.80 62.18
C ASP A 277 -35.40 -24.86 63.51
N ALA A 278 -34.98 -24.09 64.53
CA ALA A 278 -35.74 -23.94 65.78
C ALA A 278 -37.09 -23.25 65.56
N VAL A 279 -37.17 -22.25 64.67
CA VAL A 279 -38.44 -21.61 64.27
C VAL A 279 -39.32 -22.61 63.52
N LEU A 280 -38.79 -23.32 62.53
CA LEU A 280 -39.55 -24.33 61.75
C LEU A 280 -40.13 -25.42 62.66
N SER A 281 -39.33 -25.93 63.62
CA SER A 281 -39.77 -26.90 64.62
C SER A 281 -40.94 -26.38 65.48
N ARG A 282 -40.93 -25.10 65.87
CA ARG A 282 -42.06 -24.46 66.57
C ARG A 282 -43.29 -24.35 65.68
N LEU A 283 -43.14 -23.97 64.41
CA LEU A 283 -44.27 -23.90 63.46
C LEU A 283 -44.88 -25.30 63.21
N ASP A 284 -44.07 -26.37 63.19
CA ASP A 284 -44.56 -27.75 63.09
C ASP A 284 -45.39 -28.16 64.31
N LEU A 285 -45.01 -27.74 65.53
CA LEU A 285 -45.84 -27.92 66.74
C LEU A 285 -47.16 -27.15 66.63
N VAL A 286 -47.16 -25.92 66.13
CA VAL A 286 -48.39 -25.12 65.90
C VAL A 286 -49.31 -25.84 64.90
N LEU A 287 -48.78 -26.37 63.80
CA LEU A 287 -49.55 -27.11 62.79
C LEU A 287 -50.07 -28.46 63.29
N GLY A 288 -49.36 -29.12 64.21
CA GLY A 288 -49.83 -30.32 64.90
C GLY A 288 -50.93 -30.05 65.93
N ASN A 289 -50.83 -28.94 66.65
CA ASN A 289 -51.75 -28.57 67.73
C ASN A 289 -53.05 -27.90 67.25
N LEU A 290 -53.10 -27.33 66.03
CA LEU A 290 -54.32 -26.74 65.47
C LEU A 290 -55.18 -27.79 64.74
N PRO A 291 -56.49 -27.91 65.02
CA PRO A 291 -57.33 -26.99 65.81
C PRO A 291 -57.54 -27.40 67.27
N ASP A 292 -57.07 -28.58 67.71
CA ASP A 292 -57.52 -29.23 68.95
C ASP A 292 -56.98 -28.57 70.24
N PHE A 293 -55.79 -27.97 70.19
CA PHE A 293 -55.10 -27.34 71.33
C PHE A 293 -54.68 -25.89 71.01
N PRO A 294 -55.64 -24.96 70.81
CA PRO A 294 -55.35 -23.63 70.31
C PRO A 294 -54.50 -22.75 71.26
N VAL A 295 -54.58 -22.98 72.57
CA VAL A 295 -53.77 -22.21 73.55
C VAL A 295 -52.28 -22.51 73.40
N ILE A 296 -51.91 -23.80 73.31
CA ILE A 296 -50.52 -24.23 73.11
C ILE A 296 -50.00 -23.72 71.75
N ALA A 297 -50.84 -23.81 70.71
CA ALA A 297 -50.53 -23.26 69.39
C ALA A 297 -50.30 -21.75 69.38
N VAL A 298 -51.00 -20.96 70.21
CA VAL A 298 -50.74 -19.52 70.36
C VAL A 298 -49.36 -19.27 70.97
N ASP A 299 -48.98 -20.02 72.00
CA ASP A 299 -47.70 -19.83 72.70
C ASP A 299 -46.50 -20.21 71.81
N ASP A 300 -46.54 -21.38 71.15
CA ASP A 300 -45.51 -21.78 70.19
C ASP A 300 -45.41 -20.80 69.00
N LEU A 301 -46.54 -20.27 68.52
CA LEU A 301 -46.56 -19.25 67.45
C LEU A 301 -45.96 -17.92 67.90
N ASN A 302 -46.25 -17.49 69.13
CA ASN A 302 -45.65 -16.29 69.72
C ASN A 302 -44.13 -16.44 69.84
N ILE A 303 -43.63 -17.61 70.26
CA ILE A 303 -42.20 -17.92 70.34
C ILE A 303 -41.56 -17.88 68.95
N ALA A 304 -42.15 -18.56 67.96
CA ALA A 304 -41.65 -18.59 66.59
C ALA A 304 -41.58 -17.19 65.96
N TRP A 305 -42.63 -16.38 66.12
CA TRP A 305 -42.68 -15.00 65.66
C TRP A 305 -41.60 -14.12 66.33
N ASN A 306 -41.43 -14.25 67.65
CA ASN A 306 -40.48 -13.43 68.39
C ASN A 306 -39.02 -13.75 68.00
N LEU A 307 -38.70 -15.02 67.75
CA LEU A 307 -37.39 -15.46 67.24
C LEU A 307 -37.05 -14.90 65.84
N LEU A 308 -38.06 -14.67 64.99
CA LEU A 308 -37.86 -14.02 63.69
C LEU A 308 -37.72 -12.50 63.81
N VAL A 309 -38.51 -11.86 64.68
CA VAL A 309 -38.55 -10.40 64.82
C VAL A 309 -37.35 -9.82 65.59
N LEU A 310 -36.85 -10.53 66.61
CA LEU A 310 -35.63 -10.13 67.34
C LEU A 310 -34.35 -10.26 66.50
N GLY A 311 -34.45 -10.83 65.29
CA GLY A 311 -33.32 -11.31 64.50
C GLY A 311 -32.90 -12.69 64.96
N LEU A 312 -32.73 -13.60 64.00
CA LEU A 312 -32.20 -14.94 64.25
C LEU A 312 -30.80 -14.81 64.91
N PRO A 313 -30.61 -15.28 66.16
CA PRO A 313 -29.34 -15.14 66.83
C PRO A 313 -28.25 -15.90 66.08
N GLU A 314 -27.11 -15.25 65.88
CA GLU A 314 -25.89 -15.88 65.36
C GLU A 314 -25.49 -17.01 66.33
N THR A 315 -25.36 -18.25 65.85
CA THR A 315 -24.94 -19.35 66.72
C THR A 315 -23.44 -19.27 67.05
N GLY A 316 -23.14 -18.46 68.05
CA GLY A 316 -21.78 -18.18 68.54
C GLY A 316 -21.75 -17.19 69.70
N ALA A 317 -22.81 -16.39 69.90
CA ALA A 317 -22.95 -15.48 71.03
C ALA A 317 -23.41 -16.18 72.33
N THR A 318 -22.57 -17.07 72.87
CA THR A 318 -22.55 -17.28 74.33
C THR A 318 -21.86 -16.08 75.01
N PRO A 319 -22.35 -15.63 76.18
CA PRO A 319 -21.70 -14.56 76.95
C PRO A 319 -20.35 -14.97 77.54
#